data_AF-A0AAV8C6T6-F1
#
_entry.id   AF-A0AAV8C6T6-F1
#
_cell.length_a   1.000
_cell.length_b   1.000
_cell.length_c   1.000
_cell.angle_alpha   90.00
_cell.angle_beta   90.00
_cell.angle_gamma   90.00
#
_symmetry.space_group_name_H-M   'P 1'
#
loop_
_entity.id
_entity.type
_entity.pdbx_description
1 polymer ?
#
loop_
_entity_poly.entity_id
_entity_poly.type
_entity_poly.pdbx_seq_one_letter_code
_entity_poly.pdbx_strand_id
1 'polypeptide(L)'
;MWDGGTYKGINENNTIIDFHGLLQIHMPPYYNAVINSVSSIMVSFSSWNGVRMHANHFLVTDFLKNTLKFRGFVISDWEALDKMTNPRGSDYHLSIKLGVLAGIDMVMIPFNYTGFIGNLTSLILDNTIPMSRIDDAVRRILRVKFTMGLFENPFPDPSLAGELGKQEHRDLAREAVRKSLVLLKNGKYGEKPLLPLPKKCGKLLVAGSYADNLGGQCGGWTITWQGLEGNNLTAGTTILEGIKSTVDGSAQVVFSEEPSPDFVQKGGFNYAIVVVGEPPYAESQGDNLNLTIPAPGPSVIETVCSNVKCIVVLISGRPLLIEPYINKIDAFVAAWLPGTEGKGVADVLYGDYGFTGKLSRTWFKSVDQLPMNVGDLHYDPLFPFGFGLETHPSF
;
A
#
# COMPACT_ATOMS: atom_id res chain seq x y z
N MET A 1 13.88 4.40 5.01
CA MET A 1 13.72 5.81 5.44
C MET A 1 13.67 6.76 4.26
N TRP A 2 12.62 7.60 4.17
CA TRP A 2 12.54 8.78 3.28
C TRP A 2 12.49 8.48 1.78
N ASP A 3 11.89 7.34 1.49
CA ASP A 3 11.62 6.74 0.18
C ASP A 3 10.50 7.44 -0.61
N GLY A 4 9.49 8.01 0.06
CA GLY A 4 8.32 8.59 -0.62
C GLY A 4 8.53 9.92 -1.38
N GLY A 5 9.76 10.45 -1.44
CA GLY A 5 10.10 11.75 -2.04
C GLY A 5 10.94 11.69 -3.31
N THR A 6 11.09 10.51 -3.90
CA THR A 6 12.00 10.32 -5.04
C THR A 6 11.54 11.08 -6.29
N TYR A 7 12.51 11.49 -7.09
CA TYR A 7 12.26 12.21 -8.33
C TYR A 7 11.32 11.42 -9.25
N LYS A 8 10.20 12.05 -9.62
CA LYS A 8 9.09 11.46 -10.41
C LYS A 8 8.47 10.20 -9.80
N GLY A 9 8.67 9.95 -8.51
CA GLY A 9 8.15 8.75 -7.83
C GLY A 9 8.80 7.44 -8.29
N ILE A 10 10.00 7.50 -8.89
CA ILE A 10 10.73 6.32 -9.32
C ILE A 10 11.31 5.63 -8.09
N ASN A 11 11.07 4.33 -7.94
CA ASN A 11 11.53 3.56 -6.79
C ASN A 11 13.08 3.56 -6.70
N GLU A 12 13.60 3.54 -5.47
CA GLU A 12 15.06 3.55 -5.16
C GLU A 12 15.87 4.77 -5.68
N ASN A 13 15.21 5.77 -6.26
CA ASN A 13 15.86 6.89 -6.92
C ASN A 13 16.26 8.00 -5.92
N ASN A 14 16.67 9.16 -6.44
CA ASN A 14 17.11 10.31 -5.66
C ASN A 14 15.93 11.18 -5.21
N THR A 15 15.85 11.46 -3.91
CA THR A 15 14.99 12.48 -3.30
C THR A 15 15.73 13.81 -3.30
N ILE A 16 15.17 14.80 -3.99
CA ILE A 16 15.78 16.13 -4.18
C ILE A 16 14.99 17.15 -3.36
N ILE A 17 15.47 17.44 -2.16
CA ILE A 17 14.82 18.35 -1.21
C ILE A 17 15.86 18.94 -0.26
N ASP A 18 15.68 20.18 0.18
CA ASP A 18 16.53 20.75 1.21
C ASP A 18 16.32 20.06 2.58
N PHE A 19 17.21 20.36 3.53
CA PHE A 19 17.13 19.73 4.85
C PHE A 19 15.87 20.14 5.61
N HIS A 20 15.36 21.36 5.41
CA HIS A 20 14.15 21.83 6.08
C HIS A 20 12.93 21.03 5.63
N GLY A 21 12.74 20.88 4.32
CA GLY A 21 11.67 20.07 3.75
C GLY A 21 11.80 18.59 4.11
N LEU A 22 13.02 18.05 4.17
CA LEU A 22 13.27 16.70 4.68
C LEU A 22 12.75 16.53 6.11
N LEU A 23 13.07 17.48 7.01
CA LEU A 23 12.63 17.46 8.40
C LEU A 23 11.13 17.68 8.56
N GLN A 24 10.52 18.50 7.71
CA GLN A 24 9.10 18.85 7.79
C GLN A 24 8.19 17.75 7.22
N ILE A 25 8.60 17.08 6.14
CA ILE A 25 7.74 16.15 5.41
C ILE A 25 8.08 14.70 5.74
N HIS A 26 9.36 14.34 5.72
CA HIS A 26 9.79 12.94 5.75
C HIS A 26 10.27 12.47 7.13
N MET A 27 10.73 13.36 8.03
CA MET A 27 11.13 12.98 9.40
C MET A 27 9.98 12.79 10.41
N PRO A 28 8.84 13.50 10.37
CA PRO A 28 7.86 13.47 11.47
C PRO A 28 7.47 12.05 11.95
N PRO A 29 7.23 11.07 11.06
CA PRO A 29 6.92 9.70 11.49
C PRO A 29 8.04 9.02 12.28
N TYR A 30 9.31 9.33 12.00
CA TYR A 30 10.46 8.75 12.70
C TYR A 30 10.59 9.28 14.13
N TYR A 31 10.30 10.55 14.36
CA TYR A 31 10.23 11.08 15.73
C TYR A 31 9.20 10.30 16.56
N ASN A 32 8.00 10.12 15.99
CA ASN A 32 6.93 9.37 16.66
C ASN A 32 7.33 7.91 16.89
N ALA A 33 7.93 7.25 15.90
CA ALA A 33 8.38 5.86 16.03
C ALA A 33 9.45 5.69 17.11
N VAL A 34 10.43 6.60 17.18
CA VAL A 34 11.50 6.57 18.18
C VAL A 34 10.95 6.84 19.59
N ILE A 35 10.03 7.81 19.75
CA ILE A 35 9.36 8.08 21.03
C ILE A 35 8.56 6.86 21.51
N ASN A 36 7.90 6.17 20.58
CA ASN A 36 7.18 4.92 20.86
C ASN A 36 8.10 3.68 20.92
N SER A 37 9.42 3.88 21.05
CA SER A 37 10.41 2.82 21.28
C SER A 37 10.42 1.73 20.20
N VAL A 38 10.29 2.11 18.92
CA VAL A 38 10.49 1.18 17.80
C VAL A 38 11.82 0.43 17.93
N SER A 39 11.80 -0.89 17.71
CA SER A 39 12.97 -1.74 17.95
C SER A 39 14.04 -1.66 16.86
N SER A 40 13.62 -1.49 15.61
CA SER A 40 14.52 -1.46 14.45
C SER A 40 14.06 -0.46 13.40
N ILE A 41 15.02 0.14 12.70
CA ILE A 41 14.76 1.05 11.58
C ILE A 41 15.53 0.58 10.36
N MET A 42 14.82 0.45 9.23
CA MET A 42 15.41 0.04 7.96
C MET A 42 15.79 1.25 7.09
N VAL A 43 17.01 1.22 6.56
CA VAL A 43 17.54 2.26 5.67
C VAL A 43 17.02 2.05 4.25
N SER A 44 16.53 3.11 3.59
CA SER A 44 15.95 3.03 2.22
C SER A 44 17.05 2.88 1.16
N PHE A 45 16.74 2.22 0.03
CA PHE A 45 17.60 2.20 -1.16
C PHE A 45 17.87 3.58 -1.79
N SER A 46 16.96 4.54 -1.54
CA SER A 46 16.98 5.87 -2.14
C SER A 46 18.25 6.66 -1.82
N SER A 47 18.41 7.78 -2.53
CA SER A 47 19.43 8.78 -2.20
C SER A 47 18.77 10.06 -1.71
N TRP A 48 19.47 10.83 -0.88
CA TRP A 48 19.08 12.21 -0.57
C TRP A 48 20.12 13.15 -1.15
N ASN A 49 19.71 14.03 -2.06
CA ASN A 49 20.58 14.97 -2.78
C ASN A 49 21.85 14.31 -3.34
N GLY A 50 21.71 13.11 -3.91
CA GLY A 50 22.79 12.34 -4.54
C GLY A 50 23.58 11.42 -3.60
N VAL A 51 23.37 11.50 -2.29
CA VAL A 51 24.04 10.63 -1.31
C VAL A 51 23.16 9.42 -1.00
N ARG A 52 23.68 8.21 -1.27
CA ARG A 52 23.01 6.95 -0.93
C ARG A 52 22.70 6.89 0.56
N MET A 53 21.46 6.52 0.88
CA MET A 53 21.01 6.44 2.26
C MET A 53 21.80 5.44 3.10
N HIS A 54 22.18 4.29 2.53
CA HIS A 54 23.05 3.31 3.20
C HIS A 54 24.46 3.80 3.48
N ALA A 55 24.94 4.85 2.81
CA ALA A 55 26.26 5.46 3.05
C ALA A 55 26.17 6.80 3.82
N ASN A 56 24.98 7.22 4.24
CA ASN A 56 24.76 8.55 4.81
C ASN A 56 24.98 8.57 6.34
N HIS A 57 26.23 8.80 6.75
CA HIS A 57 26.60 8.91 8.17
C HIS A 57 25.81 10.01 8.91
N PHE A 58 25.67 11.18 8.28
CA PHE A 58 24.98 12.32 8.89
C PHE A 58 23.57 11.94 9.31
N LEU A 59 22.79 11.31 8.43
CA LEU A 59 21.41 10.99 8.75
C LEU A 59 21.27 9.73 9.61
N VAL A 60 22.08 8.69 9.38
CA VAL A 60 21.97 7.42 10.10
C VAL A 60 22.57 7.52 11.51
N THR A 61 23.73 8.14 11.66
CA THR A 61 24.44 8.23 12.94
C THR A 61 24.18 9.57 13.63
N ASP A 62 24.53 10.69 13.00
CA ASP A 62 24.49 11.99 13.68
C ASP A 62 23.05 12.43 13.98
N PHE A 63 22.13 12.16 13.07
CA PHE A 63 20.73 12.50 13.24
C PHE A 63 19.97 11.39 13.99
N LEU A 64 19.76 10.23 13.37
CA LEU A 64 18.91 9.19 13.96
C LEU A 64 19.44 8.66 15.32
N LYS A 65 20.71 8.25 15.38
CA LYS A 65 21.27 7.69 16.62
C LYS A 65 21.60 8.78 17.65
N ASN A 66 22.23 9.88 17.24
CA ASN A 66 22.78 10.86 18.16
C ASN A 66 21.80 12.00 18.46
N THR A 67 21.01 12.47 17.51
CA THR A 67 20.02 13.55 17.73
C THR A 67 18.70 12.98 18.25
N LEU A 68 18.09 12.01 17.55
CA LEU A 68 16.83 11.39 17.98
C LEU A 68 17.01 10.39 19.13
N LYS A 69 18.25 10.09 19.49
CA LYS A 69 18.61 9.13 20.55
C LYS A 69 18.07 7.72 20.31
N PHE A 70 17.88 7.31 19.05
CA PHE A 70 17.44 5.96 18.73
C PHE A 70 18.38 4.91 19.34
N ARG A 71 17.83 3.99 20.14
CA ARG A 71 18.58 2.95 20.88
C ARG A 71 18.36 1.53 20.35
N GLY A 72 17.45 1.33 19.40
CA GLY A 72 17.35 0.09 18.65
C GLY A 72 18.53 -0.11 17.70
N PHE A 73 18.40 -1.06 16.78
CA PHE A 73 19.39 -1.30 15.73
C PHE A 73 18.90 -0.84 14.35
N VAL A 74 19.83 -0.40 13.52
CA VAL A 74 19.61 0.02 12.13
C VAL A 74 19.91 -1.16 11.21
N ILE A 75 18.94 -1.54 10.38
CA ILE A 75 19.08 -2.64 9.41
C ILE A 75 19.18 -2.09 7.97
N SER A 76 19.99 -2.72 7.12
CA SER A 76 19.95 -2.44 5.67
C SER A 76 18.67 -3.01 5.04
N ASP A 77 18.37 -2.54 3.84
CA ASP A 77 17.37 -3.20 2.98
C ASP A 77 18.03 -4.40 2.27
N TRP A 78 17.23 -5.19 1.56
CA TRP A 78 17.62 -6.40 0.85
C TRP A 78 18.72 -6.13 -0.18
N GLU A 79 19.93 -6.65 0.06
CA GLU A 79 21.10 -6.47 -0.83
C GLU A 79 21.42 -5.00 -1.12
N ALA A 80 21.07 -4.10 -0.19
CA ALA A 80 21.20 -2.67 -0.43
C ALA A 80 22.65 -2.20 -0.54
N LEU A 81 23.58 -2.88 0.15
CA LEU A 81 25.00 -2.57 0.02
C LEU A 81 25.52 -2.91 -1.37
N ASP A 82 25.03 -3.98 -1.99
CA ASP A 82 25.34 -4.36 -3.36
C ASP A 82 24.86 -3.29 -4.36
N LYS A 83 23.71 -2.69 -4.10
CA LYS A 83 23.12 -1.63 -4.95
C LYS A 83 23.78 -0.25 -4.81
N MET A 84 24.75 -0.08 -3.91
CA MET A 84 25.46 1.21 -3.78
C MET A 84 26.43 1.47 -4.93
N THR A 85 26.88 0.45 -5.65
CA THR A 85 27.80 0.58 -6.79
C THR A 85 27.09 0.35 -8.11
N ASN A 86 27.63 0.92 -9.19
CA ASN A 86 27.20 0.65 -10.55
C ASN A 86 28.43 0.21 -11.39
N PRO A 87 28.49 -1.03 -11.92
CA PRO A 87 27.51 -2.12 -11.78
C PRO A 87 27.29 -2.57 -10.34
N ARG A 88 26.14 -3.20 -10.08
CA ARG A 88 25.77 -3.74 -8.77
C ARG A 88 26.85 -4.70 -8.25
N GLY A 89 27.27 -4.51 -7.00
CA GLY A 89 28.25 -5.37 -6.31
C GLY A 89 29.68 -5.29 -6.86
N SER A 90 29.97 -4.36 -7.77
CA SER A 90 31.30 -4.24 -8.40
C SER A 90 32.42 -3.90 -7.42
N ASP A 91 32.11 -3.21 -6.32
CA ASP A 91 33.04 -2.96 -5.20
C ASP A 91 32.35 -3.20 -3.86
N TYR A 92 32.07 -4.47 -3.57
CA TYR A 92 31.37 -4.86 -2.35
C TYR A 92 32.17 -4.54 -1.08
N HIS A 93 33.50 -4.56 -1.16
CA HIS A 93 34.38 -4.20 -0.05
C HIS A 93 34.19 -2.74 0.36
N LEU A 94 34.19 -1.82 -0.62
CA LEU A 94 33.84 -0.42 -0.39
C LEU A 94 32.42 -0.27 0.15
N SER A 95 31.45 -1.02 -0.38
CA SER A 95 30.07 -0.96 0.09
C SER A 95 29.92 -1.34 1.57
N ILE A 96 30.59 -2.41 2.02
CA ILE A 96 30.58 -2.81 3.43
C ILE A 96 31.21 -1.72 4.30
N LYS A 97 32.37 -1.19 3.87
CA LYS A 97 33.04 -0.09 4.54
C LYS A 97 32.11 1.11 4.74
N LEU A 98 31.51 1.62 3.66
CA LEU A 98 30.64 2.79 3.71
C LEU A 98 29.40 2.53 4.56
N GLY A 99 28.75 1.38 4.40
CA GLY A 99 27.52 1.04 5.13
C GLY A 99 27.71 0.92 6.64
N VAL A 100 28.75 0.17 7.05
CA VAL A 100 29.04 -0.05 8.48
C VAL A 100 29.53 1.23 9.14
N LEU A 101 30.41 1.99 8.46
CA LEU A 101 30.87 3.28 8.98
C LEU A 101 29.74 4.31 9.05
N ALA A 102 28.80 4.33 8.10
CA ALA A 102 27.63 5.22 8.16
C ALA A 102 26.74 4.95 9.38
N GLY A 103 26.77 3.75 9.93
CA GLY A 103 26.07 3.42 11.17
C GLY A 103 25.11 2.23 11.08
N ILE A 104 25.09 1.47 9.98
CA ILE A 104 24.27 0.26 9.87
C ILE A 104 24.74 -0.76 10.92
N ASP A 105 23.79 -1.38 11.63
CA ASP A 105 24.06 -2.34 12.70
C ASP A 105 23.89 -3.79 12.23
N MET A 106 22.92 -4.02 11.35
CA MET A 106 22.63 -5.33 10.77
C MET A 106 22.51 -5.21 9.25
N VAL A 107 23.20 -6.07 8.51
CA VAL A 107 23.14 -6.07 7.04
C VAL A 107 22.30 -7.25 6.57
N MET A 108 21.24 -6.96 5.82
CA MET A 108 20.33 -7.94 5.24
C MET A 108 20.95 -8.55 3.99
N ILE A 109 21.60 -9.71 4.17
CA ILE A 109 22.27 -10.45 3.09
C ILE A 109 21.57 -11.78 2.91
N PRO A 110 20.86 -11.97 1.79
CA PRO A 110 20.02 -13.14 1.62
C PRO A 110 20.79 -14.40 1.22
N PHE A 111 21.94 -14.25 0.53
CA PHE A 111 22.63 -15.38 -0.08
C PHE A 111 24.12 -15.46 0.31
N ASN A 112 24.92 -14.42 0.04
CA ASN A 112 26.38 -14.48 0.17
C ASN A 112 26.91 -13.99 1.54
N TYR A 113 26.42 -14.61 2.63
CA TYR A 113 26.83 -14.21 3.98
C TYR A 113 28.31 -14.46 4.26
N THR A 114 28.91 -15.50 3.67
CA THR A 114 30.35 -15.82 3.84
C THR A 114 31.23 -14.73 3.23
N GLY A 115 30.89 -14.25 2.03
CA GLY A 115 31.58 -13.15 1.37
C GLY A 115 31.53 -11.86 2.18
N PHE A 116 30.37 -11.54 2.76
CA PHE A 116 30.24 -10.39 3.66
C PHE A 116 31.08 -10.54 4.93
N ILE A 117 31.00 -11.68 5.62
CA ILE A 117 31.76 -11.92 6.86
C ILE A 117 33.26 -11.79 6.59
N GLY A 118 33.76 -12.38 5.49
CA GLY A 118 35.17 -12.28 5.12
C GLY A 118 35.62 -10.84 4.87
N ASN A 119 34.85 -10.07 4.10
CA ASN A 119 35.17 -8.67 3.81
C ASN A 119 35.09 -7.77 5.05
N LEU A 120 34.03 -7.92 5.87
CA LEU A 120 33.90 -7.17 7.12
C LEU A 120 35.04 -7.50 8.08
N THR A 121 35.40 -8.78 8.19
CA THR A 121 36.53 -9.21 9.04
C THR A 121 37.84 -8.57 8.57
N SER A 122 38.10 -8.55 7.25
CA SER A 122 39.29 -7.88 6.69
C SER A 122 39.33 -6.39 7.06
N LEU A 123 38.21 -5.68 6.90
CA LEU A 123 38.08 -4.26 7.25
C LEU A 123 38.27 -3.98 8.75
N ILE A 124 38.01 -4.95 9.62
CA ILE A 124 38.27 -4.84 11.06
C ILE A 124 39.76 -5.09 11.33
N LEU A 125 40.34 -6.13 10.73
CA LEU A 125 41.74 -6.52 10.93
C LEU A 125 42.73 -5.46 10.42
N ASP A 126 42.40 -4.74 9.36
CA ASP A 126 43.21 -3.63 8.83
C ASP A 126 42.95 -2.27 9.53
N ASN A 127 42.09 -2.26 10.56
CA ASN A 127 41.64 -1.08 11.31
C ASN A 127 40.85 -0.03 10.50
N THR A 128 40.37 -0.36 9.30
CA THR A 128 39.49 0.53 8.53
C THR A 128 38.15 0.74 9.23
N ILE A 129 37.60 -0.31 9.85
CA ILE A 129 36.43 -0.25 10.72
C ILE A 129 36.91 -0.45 12.16
N PRO A 130 36.76 0.56 13.04
CA PRO A 130 37.19 0.43 14.43
C PRO A 130 36.29 -0.55 15.19
N MET A 131 36.87 -1.32 16.12
CA MET A 131 36.12 -2.26 16.98
C MET A 131 35.00 -1.57 17.76
N SER A 132 35.14 -0.29 18.12
CA SER A 132 34.08 0.49 18.78
C SER A 132 32.80 0.59 17.93
N ARG A 133 32.90 0.59 16.60
CA ARG A 133 31.75 0.58 15.69
C ARG A 133 31.05 -0.78 15.72
N ILE A 134 31.81 -1.86 15.74
CA ILE A 134 31.29 -3.22 15.87
C ILE A 134 30.61 -3.41 17.24
N ASP A 135 31.22 -2.93 18.32
CA ASP A 135 30.65 -2.98 19.66
C ASP A 135 29.35 -2.18 19.76
N ASP A 136 29.23 -1.01 19.11
CA ASP A 136 27.96 -0.27 19.02
C ASP A 136 26.87 -1.08 18.31
N ALA A 137 27.19 -1.65 17.13
CA ALA A 137 26.26 -2.46 16.35
C ALA A 137 25.76 -3.68 17.16
N VAL A 138 26.69 -4.46 17.70
CA VAL A 138 26.38 -5.67 18.48
C VAL A 138 25.59 -5.31 19.75
N ARG A 139 25.98 -4.25 20.47
CA ARG A 139 25.25 -3.81 21.67
C ARG A 139 23.79 -3.45 21.35
N ARG A 140 23.51 -2.84 20.20
CA ARG A 140 22.14 -2.50 19.77
C ARG A 140 21.32 -3.74 19.41
N ILE A 141 21.92 -4.67 18.67
CA ILE A 141 21.28 -5.94 18.30
C ILE A 141 20.96 -6.75 19.56
N LEU A 142 21.95 -6.92 20.45
CA LEU A 142 21.77 -7.65 21.70
C LEU A 142 20.75 -6.97 22.61
N ARG A 143 20.77 -5.63 22.71
CA ARG A 143 19.75 -4.89 23.47
C ARG A 143 18.35 -5.28 23.04
N VAL A 144 18.05 -5.24 21.73
CA VAL A 144 16.71 -5.59 21.23
C VAL A 144 16.38 -7.05 21.53
N LYS A 145 17.32 -7.98 21.28
CA LYS A 145 17.11 -9.42 21.58
C LYS A 145 16.81 -9.69 23.05
N PHE A 146 17.53 -9.06 23.98
CA PHE A 146 17.28 -9.17 25.42
C PHE A 146 15.97 -8.47 25.81
N THR A 147 15.71 -7.25 25.33
CA THR A 147 14.50 -6.50 25.65
C THR A 147 13.22 -7.23 25.24
N MET A 148 13.23 -7.91 24.09
CA MET A 148 12.06 -8.67 23.61
C MET A 148 11.94 -10.07 24.23
N GLY A 149 12.84 -10.46 25.13
CA GLY A 149 12.83 -11.77 25.78
C GLY A 149 13.21 -12.95 24.87
N LEU A 150 13.96 -12.70 23.79
CA LEU A 150 14.33 -13.74 22.81
C LEU A 150 15.28 -14.80 23.40
N PHE A 151 16.04 -14.44 24.44
CA PHE A 151 16.91 -15.39 25.14
C PHE A 151 16.11 -16.30 26.09
N GLU A 152 15.01 -15.79 26.65
CA GLU A 152 14.10 -16.54 27.52
C GLU A 152 13.14 -17.42 26.71
N ASN A 153 12.67 -16.91 25.56
CA ASN A 153 11.73 -17.60 24.67
C ASN A 153 12.27 -17.68 23.23
N PRO A 154 13.31 -18.51 22.97
CA PRO A 154 13.97 -18.58 21.66
C PRO A 154 13.21 -19.44 20.64
N PHE A 155 12.22 -20.23 21.08
CA PHE A 155 11.49 -21.18 20.25
C PHE A 155 10.05 -20.73 20.03
N PRO A 156 9.44 -21.09 18.89
CA PRO A 156 8.04 -20.78 18.63
C PRO A 156 7.12 -21.49 19.63
N ASP A 157 6.07 -20.82 20.04
CA ASP A 157 5.01 -21.41 20.88
C ASP A 157 3.93 -22.04 19.98
N PRO A 158 3.78 -23.38 19.97
CA PRO A 158 2.76 -24.07 19.17
C PRO A 158 1.34 -23.67 19.54
N SER A 159 1.09 -23.16 20.75
CA SER A 159 -0.25 -22.75 21.18
C SER A 159 -0.80 -21.57 20.37
N LEU A 160 0.07 -20.77 19.75
CA LEU A 160 -0.28 -19.64 18.90
C LEU A 160 -0.65 -20.02 17.47
N ALA A 161 -0.54 -21.30 17.07
CA ALA A 161 -0.86 -21.73 15.71
C ALA A 161 -2.32 -21.40 15.31
N GLY A 162 -3.25 -21.38 16.28
CA GLY A 162 -4.65 -21.02 16.08
C GLY A 162 -4.91 -19.52 15.85
N GLU A 163 -3.91 -18.66 16.03
CA GLU A 163 -4.05 -17.20 15.78
C GLU A 163 -4.03 -16.86 14.28
N LEU A 164 -3.50 -17.76 13.44
CA LEU A 164 -3.44 -17.58 11.99
C LEU A 164 -4.84 -17.62 11.39
N GLY A 165 -5.29 -16.50 10.82
CA GLY A 165 -6.58 -16.41 10.13
C GLY A 165 -7.81 -16.49 11.04
N LYS A 166 -7.63 -16.24 12.34
CA LYS A 166 -8.68 -16.22 13.37
C LYS A 166 -9.82 -15.27 13.02
N GLN A 167 -11.06 -15.64 13.37
CA GLN A 167 -12.24 -14.89 12.96
C GLN A 167 -12.25 -13.46 13.52
N GLU A 168 -11.77 -13.24 14.75
CA GLU A 168 -11.71 -11.90 15.35
C GLU A 168 -10.76 -10.97 14.57
N HIS A 169 -9.67 -11.53 14.01
CA HIS A 169 -8.75 -10.77 13.15
C HIS A 169 -9.39 -10.43 11.80
N ARG A 170 -10.21 -11.35 11.26
CA ARG A 170 -11.00 -11.12 10.05
C ARG A 170 -12.09 -10.08 10.26
N ASP A 171 -12.77 -10.11 11.41
CA ASP A 171 -13.77 -9.10 11.76
C ASP A 171 -13.15 -7.71 11.90
N LEU A 172 -11.95 -7.62 12.50
CA LEU A 172 -11.17 -6.40 12.55
C LEU A 172 -10.71 -5.94 11.16
N ALA A 173 -10.27 -6.86 10.30
CA ALA A 173 -9.89 -6.54 8.92
C ALA A 173 -11.10 -6.04 8.11
N ARG A 174 -12.27 -6.68 8.25
CA ARG A 174 -13.54 -6.22 7.66
C ARG A 174 -13.91 -4.81 8.14
N GLU A 175 -13.67 -4.51 9.42
CA GLU A 175 -13.82 -3.16 9.95
C GLU A 175 -12.87 -2.15 9.30
N ALA A 176 -11.60 -2.50 9.15
CA ALA A 176 -10.62 -1.67 8.49
C ALA A 176 -11.00 -1.41 7.02
N VAL A 177 -11.50 -2.43 6.31
CA VAL A 177 -12.02 -2.31 4.94
C VAL A 177 -13.12 -1.27 4.89
N ARG A 178 -14.20 -1.43 5.65
CA ARG A 178 -15.34 -0.48 5.57
C ARG A 178 -14.94 0.96 5.92
N LYS A 179 -14.00 1.15 6.86
CA LYS A 179 -13.50 2.47 7.26
C LYS A 179 -12.53 3.09 6.24
N SER A 180 -11.86 2.28 5.42
CA SER A 180 -10.91 2.77 4.41
C SER A 180 -11.59 3.28 3.13
N LEU A 181 -12.80 2.78 2.82
CA LEU A 181 -13.49 3.13 1.59
C LEU A 181 -13.85 4.62 1.55
N VAL A 182 -13.51 5.28 0.45
CA VAL A 182 -13.82 6.69 0.23
C VAL A 182 -14.86 6.82 -0.87
N LEU A 183 -16.03 7.37 -0.52
CA LEU A 183 -17.10 7.66 -1.46
C LEU A 183 -16.81 9.00 -2.16
N LEU A 184 -16.53 8.96 -3.46
CA LEU A 184 -16.10 10.13 -4.22
C LEU A 184 -17.24 10.75 -5.05
N LYS A 185 -18.23 9.93 -5.40
CA LYS A 185 -19.45 10.39 -6.09
C LYS A 185 -20.63 9.54 -5.63
N ASN A 186 -21.80 10.16 -5.46
CA ASN A 186 -23.04 9.45 -5.08
C ASN A 186 -24.28 10.10 -5.70
N GLY A 187 -24.46 9.93 -6.99
CA GLY A 187 -25.54 10.52 -7.79
C GLY A 187 -25.00 11.47 -8.88
N LYS A 188 -25.73 11.58 -9.99
CA LYS A 188 -25.52 12.65 -10.98
C LYS A 188 -26.15 13.95 -10.45
N TYR A 189 -25.67 15.08 -10.98
CA TYR A 189 -26.15 16.40 -10.54
C TYR A 189 -27.67 16.50 -10.66
N GLY A 190 -28.36 16.84 -9.56
CA GLY A 190 -29.82 16.94 -9.50
C GLY A 190 -30.57 15.62 -9.27
N GLU A 191 -29.86 14.49 -9.17
CA GLU A 191 -30.47 13.20 -8.82
C GLU A 191 -30.36 12.88 -7.33
N LYS A 192 -31.21 11.96 -6.85
CA LYS A 192 -31.13 11.44 -5.49
C LYS A 192 -29.85 10.58 -5.34
N PRO A 193 -29.25 10.54 -4.13
CA PRO A 193 -28.15 9.63 -3.85
C PRO A 193 -28.48 8.17 -4.18
N LEU A 194 -27.51 7.45 -4.75
CA LEU A 194 -27.67 6.04 -5.14
C LEU A 194 -27.33 5.08 -4.00
N LEU A 195 -26.29 5.40 -3.23
CA LEU A 195 -25.90 4.67 -2.03
C LEU A 195 -26.53 5.30 -0.79
N PRO A 196 -26.96 4.50 0.20
CA PRO A 196 -26.88 3.04 0.24
C PRO A 196 -27.91 2.32 -0.66
N LEU A 197 -27.58 1.13 -1.13
CA LEU A 197 -28.40 0.29 -1.99
C LEU A 197 -29.42 -0.52 -1.18
N PRO A 198 -30.63 -0.77 -1.71
CA PRO A 198 -31.58 -1.67 -1.06
C PRO A 198 -31.09 -3.12 -1.16
N LYS A 199 -31.08 -3.85 -0.04
CA LYS A 199 -30.78 -5.29 -0.03
C LYS A 199 -31.79 -6.12 -0.83
N LYS A 200 -33.05 -5.66 -0.88
CA LYS A 200 -34.11 -6.23 -1.71
C LYS A 200 -34.21 -5.45 -3.03
N CYS A 201 -33.51 -5.93 -4.05
CA CYS A 201 -33.29 -5.17 -5.29
C CYS A 201 -33.77 -5.87 -6.57
N GLY A 202 -34.43 -7.03 -6.47
CA GLY A 202 -34.81 -7.79 -7.66
C GLY A 202 -33.59 -8.40 -8.34
N LYS A 203 -33.08 -7.77 -9.41
CA LYS A 203 -31.94 -8.30 -10.19
C LYS A 203 -30.82 -7.25 -10.29
N LEU A 204 -29.59 -7.65 -9.96
CA LEU A 204 -28.41 -6.79 -10.05
C LEU A 204 -27.28 -7.45 -10.83
N LEU A 205 -26.47 -6.64 -11.48
CA LEU A 205 -25.25 -7.06 -12.17
C LEU A 205 -24.04 -6.76 -11.28
N VAL A 206 -23.14 -7.72 -11.13
CA VAL A 206 -21.77 -7.49 -10.66
C VAL A 206 -20.84 -7.75 -11.84
N ALA A 207 -19.96 -6.82 -12.15
CA ALA A 207 -19.07 -6.89 -13.31
C ALA A 207 -17.66 -6.41 -13.00
N GLY A 208 -16.73 -6.62 -13.93
CA GLY A 208 -15.33 -6.20 -13.85
C GLY A 208 -14.41 -7.29 -13.28
N SER A 209 -13.15 -7.21 -13.68
CA SER A 209 -12.09 -8.20 -13.40
C SER A 209 -11.73 -8.36 -11.92
N TYR A 210 -12.13 -7.41 -11.07
CA TYR A 210 -11.83 -7.44 -9.63
C TYR A 210 -13.05 -7.79 -8.77
N ALA A 211 -14.20 -8.09 -9.39
CA ALA A 211 -15.39 -8.45 -8.62
C ALA A 211 -15.23 -9.79 -7.91
N ASP A 212 -14.61 -10.77 -8.57
CA ASP A 212 -14.42 -12.13 -8.04
C ASP A 212 -12.96 -12.57 -8.07
N ASN A 213 -12.06 -11.67 -7.65
CA ASN A 213 -10.61 -11.91 -7.65
C ASN A 213 -9.99 -11.51 -6.30
N LEU A 214 -9.81 -12.50 -5.42
CA LEU A 214 -9.31 -12.34 -4.06
C LEU A 214 -7.87 -11.84 -4.04
N GLY A 215 -7.01 -12.39 -4.89
CA GLY A 215 -5.65 -11.92 -5.05
C GLY A 215 -5.60 -10.45 -5.52
N GLY A 216 -6.42 -10.11 -6.53
CA GLY A 216 -6.53 -8.76 -7.06
C GLY A 216 -6.93 -7.71 -6.02
N GLN A 217 -7.90 -8.01 -5.15
CA GLN A 217 -8.29 -7.07 -4.07
C GLN A 217 -7.26 -6.97 -2.93
N CYS A 218 -6.29 -7.89 -2.84
CA CYS A 218 -5.20 -7.83 -1.86
C CYS A 218 -3.99 -7.03 -2.37
N GLY A 219 -3.66 -7.16 -3.66
CA GLY A 219 -2.51 -6.48 -4.27
C GLY A 219 -1.16 -7.12 -3.94
N GLY A 220 -0.08 -6.35 -4.08
CA GLY A 220 1.29 -6.80 -3.80
C GLY A 220 1.52 -7.23 -2.35
N TRP A 221 2.64 -7.90 -2.08
CA TRP A 221 2.97 -8.42 -0.75
C TRP A 221 1.94 -9.38 -0.14
N THR A 222 1.13 -10.03 -0.97
CA THR A 222 0.15 -11.03 -0.53
C THR A 222 0.51 -12.40 -1.10
N ILE A 223 0.92 -13.32 -0.21
CA ILE A 223 1.43 -14.68 -0.51
C ILE A 223 2.75 -14.68 -1.29
N THR A 224 2.84 -13.94 -2.40
CA THR A 224 4.06 -13.73 -3.19
C THR A 224 4.49 -12.25 -3.12
N TRP A 225 5.72 -11.97 -3.53
CA TRP A 225 6.28 -10.62 -3.52
C TRP A 225 5.44 -9.62 -4.33
N GLN A 226 5.19 -9.94 -5.61
CA GLN A 226 4.40 -9.09 -6.51
C GLN A 226 2.89 -9.23 -6.29
N GLY A 227 2.46 -10.12 -5.40
CA GLY A 227 1.07 -10.55 -5.31
C GLY A 227 0.68 -11.51 -6.42
N LEU A 228 -0.60 -11.86 -6.47
CA LEU A 228 -1.15 -12.86 -7.36
C LEU A 228 -2.61 -12.55 -7.69
N GLU A 229 -3.12 -13.18 -8.73
CA GLU A 229 -4.54 -13.18 -9.06
C GLU A 229 -5.20 -14.53 -8.72
N GLY A 230 -6.52 -14.52 -8.63
CA GLY A 230 -7.34 -15.71 -8.37
C GLY A 230 -7.66 -15.93 -6.89
N ASN A 231 -8.42 -17.00 -6.63
CA ASN A 231 -9.13 -17.19 -5.35
C ASN A 231 -8.60 -18.37 -4.52
N ASN A 232 -7.65 -19.15 -5.03
CA ASN A 232 -7.32 -20.47 -4.49
C ASN A 232 -6.05 -20.52 -3.61
N LEU A 233 -5.37 -19.38 -3.39
CA LEU A 233 -4.05 -19.34 -2.73
C LEU A 233 -4.08 -18.74 -1.32
N THR A 234 -5.21 -18.17 -0.90
CA THR A 234 -5.43 -17.70 0.47
C THR A 234 -6.92 -17.76 0.81
N ALA A 235 -7.25 -17.74 2.10
CA ALA A 235 -8.63 -17.75 2.57
C ALA A 235 -9.15 -16.31 2.76
N GLY A 236 -10.30 -16.00 2.15
CA GLY A 236 -10.96 -14.71 2.25
C GLY A 236 -12.34 -14.73 1.60
N THR A 237 -12.89 -13.54 1.37
CA THR A 237 -14.18 -13.32 0.72
C THR A 237 -14.00 -12.29 -0.38
N THR A 238 -14.36 -12.64 -1.61
CA THR A 238 -14.33 -11.69 -2.73
C THR A 238 -15.42 -10.62 -2.57
N ILE A 239 -15.32 -9.51 -3.31
CA ILE A 239 -16.39 -8.50 -3.30
C ILE A 239 -17.72 -9.10 -3.81
N LEU A 240 -17.68 -9.96 -4.84
CA LEU A 240 -18.84 -10.68 -5.35
C LEU A 240 -19.48 -11.56 -4.27
N GLU A 241 -18.69 -12.35 -3.54
CA GLU A 241 -19.17 -13.18 -2.42
C GLU A 241 -19.73 -12.31 -1.29
N GLY A 242 -19.06 -11.20 -0.97
CA GLY A 242 -19.52 -10.21 0.01
C GLY A 242 -20.91 -9.67 -0.34
N ILE A 243 -21.11 -9.28 -1.60
CA ILE A 243 -22.40 -8.81 -2.12
C ILE A 243 -23.46 -9.91 -2.04
N LYS A 244 -23.16 -11.12 -2.55
CA LYS A 244 -24.07 -12.28 -2.52
C LYS A 244 -24.54 -12.61 -1.09
N SER A 245 -23.64 -12.49 -0.11
CA SER A 245 -23.97 -12.77 1.30
C SER A 245 -24.75 -11.65 2.01
N THR A 246 -24.89 -10.47 1.39
CA THR A 246 -25.49 -9.27 1.99
C THR A 246 -26.89 -8.97 1.46
N VAL A 247 -27.14 -9.29 0.19
CA VAL A 247 -28.47 -9.08 -0.43
C VAL A 247 -29.52 -10.05 0.12
N ASP A 248 -30.78 -9.66 -0.03
CA ASP A 248 -31.91 -10.52 0.32
C ASP A 248 -31.91 -11.81 -0.52
N GLY A 249 -32.35 -12.93 0.06
CA GLY A 249 -32.37 -14.23 -0.63
C GLY A 249 -33.24 -14.26 -1.90
N SER A 250 -34.15 -13.30 -2.09
CA SER A 250 -34.93 -13.16 -3.33
C SER A 250 -34.18 -12.41 -4.44
N ALA A 251 -33.02 -11.80 -4.15
CA ALA A 251 -32.25 -11.04 -5.12
C ALA A 251 -31.48 -11.96 -6.08
N GLN A 252 -31.60 -11.71 -7.39
CA GLN A 252 -30.83 -12.39 -8.42
C GLN A 252 -29.53 -11.61 -8.67
N VAL A 253 -28.41 -12.13 -8.17
CA VAL A 253 -27.06 -11.61 -8.43
C VAL A 253 -26.50 -12.29 -9.68
N VAL A 254 -26.28 -11.52 -10.75
CA VAL A 254 -25.65 -12.02 -11.98
C VAL A 254 -24.22 -11.49 -12.04
N PHE A 255 -23.25 -12.38 -12.22
CA PHE A 255 -21.86 -12.01 -12.43
C PHE A 255 -21.48 -12.16 -13.91
N SER A 256 -20.84 -11.14 -14.47
CA SER A 256 -20.21 -11.19 -15.79
C SER A 256 -19.02 -10.25 -15.77
N GLU A 257 -17.82 -10.78 -15.92
CA GLU A 257 -16.58 -10.01 -15.83
C GLU A 257 -16.51 -8.89 -16.87
N GLU A 258 -16.77 -9.23 -18.14
CA GLU A 258 -16.78 -8.31 -19.28
C GLU A 258 -18.11 -8.43 -20.05
N PRO A 259 -19.19 -7.82 -19.57
CA PRO A 259 -20.50 -7.94 -20.21
C PRO A 259 -20.56 -7.15 -21.52
N SER A 260 -21.26 -7.69 -22.52
CA SER A 260 -21.54 -6.95 -23.76
C SER A 260 -22.63 -5.89 -23.55
N PRO A 261 -22.69 -4.83 -24.37
CA PRO A 261 -23.74 -3.80 -24.26
C PRO A 261 -25.16 -4.39 -24.32
N ASP A 262 -25.39 -5.32 -25.26
CA ASP A 262 -26.67 -6.02 -25.44
C ASP A 262 -27.09 -6.79 -24.20
N PHE A 263 -26.13 -7.44 -23.52
CA PHE A 263 -26.38 -8.17 -22.29
C PHE A 263 -26.83 -7.23 -21.16
N VAL A 264 -26.17 -6.08 -21.01
CA VAL A 264 -26.53 -5.10 -19.97
C VAL A 264 -27.91 -4.50 -20.25
N GLN A 265 -28.18 -4.07 -21.49
CA GLN A 265 -29.44 -3.42 -21.87
C GLN A 265 -30.65 -4.35 -21.74
N LYS A 266 -30.53 -5.59 -22.21
CA LYS A 266 -31.63 -6.58 -22.21
C LYS A 266 -31.72 -7.34 -20.88
N GLY A 267 -30.75 -7.18 -20.00
CA GLY A 267 -30.62 -7.95 -18.78
C GLY A 267 -31.65 -7.62 -17.68
N GLY A 268 -32.30 -6.46 -17.76
CA GLY A 268 -33.31 -6.03 -16.78
C GLY A 268 -32.73 -5.78 -15.38
N PHE A 269 -31.50 -5.27 -15.32
CA PHE A 269 -30.81 -4.98 -14.05
C PHE A 269 -31.31 -3.67 -13.43
N ASN A 270 -31.58 -3.68 -12.13
CA ASN A 270 -31.96 -2.48 -11.37
C ASN A 270 -30.77 -1.52 -11.19
N TYR A 271 -29.59 -2.08 -11.00
CA TYR A 271 -28.30 -1.39 -10.95
C TYR A 271 -27.17 -2.39 -11.21
N ALA A 272 -25.98 -1.87 -11.44
CA ALA A 272 -24.75 -2.65 -11.57
C ALA A 272 -23.65 -2.15 -10.62
N ILE A 273 -22.86 -3.09 -10.10
CA ILE A 273 -21.64 -2.84 -9.35
C ILE A 273 -20.47 -3.30 -10.23
N VAL A 274 -19.65 -2.36 -10.69
CA VAL A 274 -18.48 -2.60 -11.53
C VAL A 274 -17.24 -2.50 -10.66
N VAL A 275 -16.49 -3.59 -10.54
CA VAL A 275 -15.28 -3.67 -9.72
C VAL A 275 -14.07 -3.85 -10.64
N VAL A 276 -13.26 -2.81 -10.75
CA VAL A 276 -12.09 -2.76 -11.65
C VAL A 276 -10.89 -2.20 -10.89
N GLY A 277 -9.67 -2.41 -11.40
CA GLY A 277 -8.49 -2.00 -10.64
C GLY A 277 -7.14 -2.22 -11.29
N GLU A 278 -6.08 -1.92 -10.54
CA GLU A 278 -4.69 -2.23 -10.90
C GLU A 278 -4.35 -3.69 -10.59
N PRO A 279 -3.53 -4.37 -11.44
CA PRO A 279 -2.95 -5.65 -11.07
C PRO A 279 -2.09 -5.52 -9.82
N PRO A 280 -1.89 -6.60 -9.06
CA PRO A 280 -0.91 -6.63 -7.99
C PRO A 280 0.48 -6.19 -8.46
N TYR A 281 1.15 -5.35 -7.68
CA TYR A 281 2.53 -4.94 -7.89
C TYR A 281 3.22 -4.64 -6.56
N ALA A 282 4.55 -4.76 -6.53
CA ALA A 282 5.40 -4.31 -5.45
C ALA A 282 6.66 -3.62 -5.98
N GLU A 283 7.08 -2.57 -5.27
CA GLU A 283 8.33 -1.84 -5.53
C GLU A 283 8.39 -1.32 -6.98
N SER A 284 9.52 -1.50 -7.67
CA SER A 284 9.77 -0.92 -9.00
C SER A 284 8.82 -1.43 -10.09
N GLN A 285 8.16 -2.58 -9.90
CA GLN A 285 7.13 -3.06 -10.84
C GLN A 285 5.85 -2.21 -10.78
N GLY A 286 5.67 -1.47 -9.68
CA GLY A 286 4.58 -0.52 -9.51
C GLY A 286 4.86 0.86 -10.11
N ASP A 287 6.09 1.17 -10.54
CA ASP A 287 6.42 2.47 -11.12
C ASP A 287 5.63 2.67 -12.42
N ASN A 288 4.77 3.69 -12.46
CA ASN A 288 3.89 3.93 -13.60
C ASN A 288 3.66 5.44 -13.77
N LEU A 289 4.04 5.96 -14.94
CA LEU A 289 3.92 7.38 -15.28
C LEU A 289 2.55 7.74 -15.87
N ASN A 290 1.79 6.76 -16.35
CA ASN A 290 0.52 7.00 -17.02
C ASN A 290 -0.67 6.93 -16.05
N LEU A 291 -0.55 6.13 -14.98
CA LEU A 291 -1.54 5.99 -13.89
C LEU A 291 -3.00 5.84 -14.38
N THR A 292 -3.19 5.11 -15.47
CA THR A 292 -4.50 4.79 -16.05
C THR A 292 -5.03 3.47 -15.50
N ILE A 293 -6.35 3.34 -15.42
CA ILE A 293 -6.99 2.05 -15.12
C ILE A 293 -6.68 1.06 -16.25
N PRO A 294 -6.09 -0.12 -15.96
CA PRO A 294 -5.79 -1.13 -16.97
C PRO A 294 -7.04 -1.66 -17.67
N ALA A 295 -6.90 -2.06 -18.94
CA ALA A 295 -7.91 -2.82 -19.65
C ALA A 295 -8.14 -4.18 -18.99
N PRO A 296 -9.38 -4.72 -18.99
CA PRO A 296 -10.59 -4.20 -19.65
C PRO A 296 -11.38 -3.17 -18.80
N GLY A 297 -10.82 -2.63 -17.71
CA GLY A 297 -11.52 -1.76 -16.76
C GLY A 297 -12.28 -0.59 -17.40
N PRO A 298 -11.62 0.27 -18.19
CA PRO A 298 -12.28 1.35 -18.93
C PRO A 298 -13.46 0.90 -19.80
N SER A 299 -13.30 -0.14 -20.62
CA SER A 299 -14.36 -0.60 -21.52
C SER A 299 -15.54 -1.20 -20.77
N VAL A 300 -15.30 -1.88 -19.64
CA VAL A 300 -16.37 -2.38 -18.77
C VAL A 300 -17.13 -1.22 -18.10
N ILE A 301 -16.43 -0.21 -17.57
CA ILE A 301 -17.07 0.99 -17.02
C ILE A 301 -17.96 1.64 -18.07
N GLU A 302 -17.43 1.86 -19.28
CA GLU A 302 -18.18 2.49 -20.35
C GLU A 302 -19.41 1.68 -20.77
N THR A 303 -19.24 0.37 -20.94
CA THR A 303 -20.30 -0.52 -21.38
C THR A 303 -21.41 -0.62 -20.33
N VAL A 304 -21.06 -0.79 -19.06
CA VAL A 304 -22.07 -0.98 -18.01
C VAL A 304 -22.72 0.36 -17.64
N CYS A 305 -21.93 1.39 -17.34
CA CYS A 305 -22.47 2.64 -16.82
C CYS A 305 -23.22 3.49 -17.85
N SER A 306 -23.09 3.19 -19.15
CA SER A 306 -23.92 3.82 -20.19
C SER A 306 -25.32 3.20 -20.30
N ASN A 307 -25.54 2.01 -19.74
CA ASN A 307 -26.75 1.21 -19.98
C ASN A 307 -27.58 0.92 -18.72
N VAL A 308 -27.01 1.09 -17.53
CA VAL A 308 -27.71 0.89 -16.25
C VAL A 308 -27.08 1.78 -15.17
N LYS A 309 -27.85 2.12 -14.13
CA LYS A 309 -27.30 2.83 -12.95
C LYS A 309 -26.12 2.06 -12.39
N CYS A 310 -24.99 2.74 -12.24
CA CYS A 310 -23.70 2.09 -12.11
C CYS A 310 -22.88 2.64 -10.94
N ILE A 311 -22.43 1.72 -10.10
CA ILE A 311 -21.50 1.98 -9.02
C ILE A 311 -20.15 1.43 -9.46
N VAL A 312 -19.12 2.27 -9.53
CA VAL A 312 -17.75 1.82 -9.78
C VAL A 312 -17.02 1.74 -8.45
N VAL A 313 -16.52 0.54 -8.13
CA VAL A 313 -15.62 0.26 -7.02
C VAL A 313 -14.22 0.08 -7.62
N LEU A 314 -13.32 1.02 -7.32
CA LEU A 314 -11.95 0.99 -7.83
C LEU A 314 -11.01 0.35 -6.80
N ILE A 315 -10.38 -0.75 -7.20
CA ILE A 315 -9.28 -1.38 -6.48
C ILE A 315 -7.96 -0.77 -6.99
N SER A 316 -7.22 -0.06 -6.14
CA SER A 316 -5.95 0.55 -6.56
C SER A 316 -5.05 0.84 -5.36
N GLY A 317 -3.73 0.81 -5.57
CA GLY A 317 -2.77 1.21 -4.53
C GLY A 317 -2.70 2.74 -4.34
N ARG A 318 -3.32 3.50 -5.25
CA ARG A 318 -3.16 4.95 -5.42
C ARG A 318 -4.27 5.57 -6.29
N PRO A 319 -4.40 6.91 -6.33
CA PRO A 319 -5.25 7.60 -7.29
C PRO A 319 -4.87 7.26 -8.74
N LEU A 320 -5.87 7.09 -9.60
CA LEU A 320 -5.72 6.83 -11.03
C LEU A 320 -6.55 7.82 -11.86
N LEU A 321 -6.20 7.94 -13.15
CA LEU A 321 -6.95 8.74 -14.11
C LEU A 321 -8.38 8.22 -14.25
N ILE A 322 -9.35 8.97 -13.70
CA ILE A 322 -10.78 8.64 -13.71
C ILE A 322 -11.64 9.72 -14.39
N GLU A 323 -11.09 10.92 -14.61
CA GLU A 323 -11.79 12.07 -15.19
C GLU A 323 -12.58 11.73 -16.48
N PRO A 324 -12.06 10.93 -17.44
CA PRO A 324 -12.81 10.59 -18.66
C PRO A 324 -14.12 9.82 -18.42
N TYR A 325 -14.22 9.10 -17.31
CA TYR A 325 -15.35 8.19 -17.02
C TYR A 325 -16.31 8.77 -15.98
N ILE A 326 -15.88 9.74 -15.18
CA ILE A 326 -16.60 10.19 -13.97
C ILE A 326 -18.02 10.68 -14.26
N ASN A 327 -18.28 11.23 -15.45
CA ASN A 327 -19.62 11.71 -15.84
C ASN A 327 -20.61 10.58 -16.14
N LYS A 328 -20.12 9.41 -16.56
CA LYS A 328 -20.95 8.23 -16.85
C LYS A 328 -21.34 7.48 -15.57
N ILE A 329 -20.44 7.49 -14.58
CA ILE A 329 -20.58 6.78 -13.30
C ILE A 329 -21.62 7.46 -12.40
N ASP A 330 -22.53 6.71 -11.78
CA ASP A 330 -23.51 7.29 -10.85
C ASP A 330 -22.94 7.38 -9.44
N ALA A 331 -22.26 6.33 -8.95
CA ALA A 331 -21.51 6.38 -7.69
C ALA A 331 -20.09 5.83 -7.87
N PHE A 332 -19.10 6.47 -7.22
CA PHE A 332 -17.69 6.11 -7.35
C PHE A 332 -17.07 5.91 -5.97
N VAL A 333 -16.50 4.73 -5.74
CA VAL A 333 -15.88 4.34 -4.48
C VAL A 333 -14.42 3.99 -4.74
N ALA A 334 -13.51 4.67 -4.05
CA ALA A 334 -12.12 4.23 -3.95
C ALA A 334 -12.01 3.22 -2.81
N ALA A 335 -11.72 1.96 -3.15
CA ALA A 335 -11.62 0.87 -2.19
C ALA A 335 -10.19 0.50 -1.80
N TRP A 336 -9.21 1.14 -2.44
CA TRP A 336 -7.78 0.89 -2.24
C TRP A 336 -7.42 -0.57 -2.53
N LEU A 337 -6.63 -1.21 -1.66
CA LEU A 337 -6.37 -2.65 -1.65
C LEU A 337 -6.98 -3.23 -0.37
N PRO A 338 -8.27 -3.62 -0.37
CA PRO A 338 -8.99 -3.97 0.85
C PRO A 338 -8.57 -5.30 1.50
N GLY A 339 -7.70 -6.10 0.89
CA GLY A 339 -7.24 -7.35 1.50
C GLY A 339 -8.31 -8.44 1.47
N THR A 340 -8.31 -9.37 2.43
CA THR A 340 -9.09 -10.62 2.35
C THR A 340 -10.58 -10.48 2.62
N GLU A 341 -11.04 -9.40 3.24
CA GLU A 341 -12.38 -9.31 3.82
C GLU A 341 -13.33 -8.46 2.96
N GLY A 342 -13.59 -8.90 1.73
CA GLY A 342 -14.37 -8.17 0.72
C GLY A 342 -15.81 -7.84 1.14
N LYS A 343 -16.36 -8.54 2.14
CA LYS A 343 -17.66 -8.19 2.76
C LYS A 343 -17.68 -6.79 3.37
N GLY A 344 -16.53 -6.24 3.80
CA GLY A 344 -16.43 -4.86 4.28
C GLY A 344 -16.81 -3.82 3.21
N VAL A 345 -16.69 -4.17 1.92
CA VAL A 345 -17.19 -3.33 0.82
C VAL A 345 -18.73 -3.35 0.77
N ALA A 346 -19.33 -4.54 0.86
CA ALA A 346 -20.78 -4.69 0.85
C ALA A 346 -21.45 -4.01 2.06
N ASP A 347 -20.81 -4.02 3.23
CA ASP A 347 -21.30 -3.39 4.47
C ASP A 347 -21.73 -1.93 4.27
N VAL A 348 -20.94 -1.14 3.54
CA VAL A 348 -21.23 0.29 3.32
C VAL A 348 -22.01 0.53 2.04
N LEU A 349 -21.87 -0.32 1.01
CA LEU A 349 -22.69 -0.23 -0.20
C LEU A 349 -24.18 -0.44 0.11
N TYR A 350 -24.51 -1.33 1.04
CA TYR A 350 -25.88 -1.67 1.42
C TYR A 350 -26.36 -1.01 2.72
N GLY A 351 -25.57 -0.10 3.30
CA GLY A 351 -25.99 0.73 4.41
C GLY A 351 -26.06 0.03 5.77
N ASP A 352 -25.36 -1.09 5.96
CA ASP A 352 -25.12 -1.64 7.30
C ASP A 352 -24.23 -0.69 8.12
N TYR A 353 -23.35 0.04 7.42
CA TYR A 353 -22.56 1.14 7.96
C TYR A 353 -22.57 2.32 7.00
N GLY A 354 -22.26 3.50 7.52
CA GLY A 354 -22.03 4.69 6.71
C GLY A 354 -20.62 4.73 6.11
N PHE A 355 -20.46 5.35 4.94
CA PHE A 355 -19.14 5.76 4.46
C PHE A 355 -18.57 6.84 5.37
N THR A 356 -17.34 6.65 5.84
CA THR A 356 -16.62 7.62 6.68
C THR A 356 -15.21 7.93 6.18
N GLY A 357 -14.69 7.15 5.23
CA GLY A 357 -13.34 7.33 4.71
C GLY A 357 -13.17 8.68 4.04
N LYS A 358 -11.98 9.27 4.23
CA LYS A 358 -11.55 10.50 3.59
C LYS A 358 -10.24 10.24 2.84
N LEU A 359 -10.05 10.90 1.71
CA LEU A 359 -8.84 10.78 0.91
C LEU A 359 -7.62 11.18 1.73
N SER A 360 -6.71 10.24 1.97
CA SER A 360 -5.38 10.50 2.53
C SER A 360 -4.37 10.96 1.47
N ARG A 361 -4.79 11.05 0.19
CA ARG A 361 -3.99 11.54 -0.94
C ARG A 361 -4.85 12.41 -1.86
N THR A 362 -4.22 13.41 -2.47
CA THR A 362 -4.82 14.19 -3.55
C THR A 362 -5.17 13.31 -4.75
N TRP A 363 -6.37 13.45 -5.32
CA TRP A 363 -6.74 12.83 -6.59
C TRP A 363 -6.53 13.82 -7.73
N PHE A 364 -5.65 13.51 -8.68
CA PHE A 364 -5.32 14.40 -9.80
C PHE A 364 -6.39 14.36 -10.91
N LYS A 365 -6.43 15.40 -11.75
CA LYS A 365 -7.20 15.43 -13.00
C LYS A 365 -6.41 14.80 -14.14
N SER A 366 -5.15 15.24 -14.30
CA SER A 366 -4.19 14.68 -15.26
C SER A 366 -2.87 14.32 -14.56
N VAL A 367 -2.15 13.33 -15.09
CA VAL A 367 -0.80 12.98 -14.65
C VAL A 367 0.21 14.11 -14.88
N ASP A 368 -0.06 15.02 -15.82
CA ASP A 368 0.78 16.19 -16.09
C ASP A 368 0.82 17.18 -14.92
N GLN A 369 -0.14 17.08 -13.98
CA GLN A 369 -0.13 17.88 -12.75
C GLN A 369 0.89 17.37 -11.73
N LEU A 370 1.45 16.16 -11.90
CA LEU A 370 2.27 15.53 -10.88
C LEU A 370 3.73 16.04 -10.91
N PRO A 371 4.36 16.22 -9.73
CA PRO A 371 3.82 16.04 -8.38
C PRO A 371 2.91 17.21 -7.95
N MET A 372 1.78 16.90 -7.30
CA MET A 372 0.85 17.90 -6.74
C MET A 372 0.29 17.41 -5.39
N ASN A 373 0.56 18.15 -4.33
CA ASN A 373 0.21 17.83 -2.95
C ASN A 373 -0.55 18.99 -2.29
N VAL A 374 -1.30 18.66 -1.23
CA VAL A 374 -2.02 19.68 -0.44
C VAL A 374 -1.03 20.70 0.11
N GLY A 375 -1.32 21.99 -0.11
CA GLY A 375 -0.45 23.11 0.26
C GLY A 375 0.39 23.68 -0.89
N ASP A 376 0.45 23.01 -2.05
CA ASP A 376 1.15 23.53 -3.22
C ASP A 376 0.43 24.76 -3.81
N LEU A 377 1.20 25.72 -4.36
CA LEU A 377 0.64 26.95 -4.94
C LEU A 377 -0.28 26.70 -6.15
N HIS A 378 -0.05 25.61 -6.88
CA HIS A 378 -0.80 25.23 -8.09
C HIS A 378 -1.75 24.05 -7.82
N TYR A 379 -2.26 23.93 -6.59
CA TYR A 379 -3.12 22.83 -6.16
C TYR A 379 -4.51 22.88 -6.83
N ASP A 380 -4.70 22.07 -7.88
CA ASP A 380 -5.94 21.95 -8.65
C ASP A 380 -6.40 20.48 -8.80
N PRO A 381 -6.86 19.85 -7.71
CA PRO A 381 -7.21 18.43 -7.72
C PRO A 381 -8.58 18.15 -8.35
N LEU A 382 -8.78 16.90 -8.80
CA LEU A 382 -10.12 16.39 -9.13
C LEU A 382 -10.92 16.15 -7.84
N PHE A 383 -10.28 15.51 -6.86
CA PHE A 383 -10.79 15.40 -5.49
C PHE A 383 -9.69 15.80 -4.51
N PRO A 384 -9.90 16.82 -3.67
CA PRO A 384 -8.86 17.32 -2.77
C PRO A 384 -8.53 16.32 -1.66
N PHE A 385 -7.36 16.49 -1.04
CA PHE A 385 -7.00 15.79 0.19
C PHE A 385 -8.08 16.01 1.26
N GLY A 386 -8.43 14.96 1.99
CA GLY A 386 -9.49 14.97 3.00
C GLY A 386 -10.90 14.88 2.43
N PHE A 387 -11.09 14.82 1.10
CA PHE A 387 -12.40 14.67 0.50
C PHE A 387 -12.97 13.26 0.72
N GLY A 388 -14.30 13.16 0.87
CA GLY A 388 -15.03 11.90 0.96
C GLY A 388 -16.46 12.18 1.39
N LEU A 389 -17.42 11.74 0.60
CA LEU A 389 -18.84 11.83 0.92
C LEU A 389 -19.18 10.84 2.04
N GLU A 390 -20.18 11.18 2.84
CA GLU A 390 -20.66 10.35 3.93
C GLU A 390 -22.04 9.79 3.60
N THR A 391 -22.36 8.64 4.20
CA THR A 391 -23.71 8.08 4.22
C THR A 391 -24.08 7.71 5.65
N HIS A 392 -25.37 7.56 5.92
CA HIS A 392 -25.86 7.07 7.20
C HIS A 392 -26.31 5.61 7.07
N PRO A 393 -26.19 4.79 8.14
CA PRO A 393 -26.79 3.47 8.18
C PRO A 393 -28.30 3.51 7.89
N SER A 394 -28.85 2.47 7.25
CA SER A 394 -30.23 2.44 6.73
C SER A 394 -31.26 1.75 7.64
N PHE A 395 -31.01 1.70 8.95
CA PHE A 395 -31.85 0.97 9.91
C PHE A 395 -33.06 1.78 10.41
#